data_AF-A0A1G0IIX0-F1
#
_entry.id   AF-A0A1G0IIX0-F1
#
_cell.length_a   1.000
_cell.length_b   1.000
_cell.length_c   1.000
_cell.angle_alpha   90.00
_cell.angle_beta   90.00
_cell.angle_gamma   90.00
#
_symmetry.space_group_name_H-M   'P 1'
#
loop_
_entity.id
_entity.type
_entity.pdbx_description
1 polymer ?
#
loop_
_entity_poly.entity_id
_entity_poly.type
_entity_poly.pdbx_seq_one_letter_code
_entity_poly.pdbx_strand_id
1 'polypeptide(L)'
;MENNATYYNIIKMCRKILPLSIINFINYFRTRINILIFRIRKNGYVSTCKELFPLYLYHSCAFFFSLPASLIIYIVSPVIKIRFVRLLSERLGHFCLNTEIMLCAFDAGRLDKKCCPARRYYFYTHRVVANTQVHKMWKRILPILSFPIVCLQIDKFLSLYSAEYKNDIIKKTVEDGNFAKDKWGLLEQFQPHVFFTQEEEMLGKILLKQLGLQANSPHICLAVRDSLYLERLFPEDNWRYHDHRNADVMTYKKVALFLAEKGYYVIRMGKWVADHFDVNHPLIIDYANHALRSDFLDVYLSSKCQFFMSTSTGVDALSQLFRRPLLFTNVSIPNELQTHAAHSLFIHKKIKNKLTGKLLTYAEIHKIFLLGERVMPDFFVKNNLELIDNTEDEIVEVVCEMIKNLSNVHTESIADHERKKQILKEYCYHIVENPSDVKVKVGNDFSIQYGFLSGVHRTGVGNVK
;
A
#
# COMPACT_ATOMS: atom_id res chain seq x y z
N MET A 1 -15.95 -15.25 -49.13
CA MET A 1 -16.19 -14.09 -48.24
C MET A 1 -17.57 -14.10 -47.56
N GLU A 2 -18.48 -15.03 -47.89
CA GLU A 2 -19.83 -15.07 -47.30
C GLU A 2 -19.91 -15.74 -45.91
N ASN A 3 -18.96 -16.60 -45.51
CA ASN A 3 -18.99 -17.28 -44.20
C ASN A 3 -18.68 -16.39 -42.98
N ASN A 4 -18.02 -15.24 -43.17
CA ASN A 4 -17.65 -14.35 -42.05
C ASN A 4 -18.80 -13.42 -41.61
N ALA A 5 -19.72 -13.09 -42.51
CA ALA A 5 -20.87 -12.23 -42.19
C ALA A 5 -21.91 -12.98 -41.31
N THR A 6 -22.12 -14.27 -41.59
CA THR A 6 -23.01 -15.14 -40.82
C THR A 6 -22.47 -15.36 -39.40
N TYR A 7 -21.16 -15.57 -39.25
CA TYR A 7 -20.49 -15.72 -37.94
C TYR A 7 -20.56 -14.45 -37.09
N TYR A 8 -20.35 -13.27 -37.70
CA TYR A 8 -20.43 -11.99 -37.02
C TYR A 8 -21.86 -11.68 -36.53
N ASN A 9 -22.87 -12.03 -37.32
CA ASN A 9 -24.28 -11.88 -36.96
C ASN A 9 -24.71 -12.84 -35.86
N ILE A 10 -24.24 -14.10 -35.86
CA ILE A 10 -24.50 -15.07 -34.78
C ILE A 10 -23.90 -14.59 -33.45
N ILE A 11 -22.65 -14.08 -33.44
CA ILE A 11 -22.03 -13.54 -32.22
C ILE A 11 -22.78 -12.31 -31.69
N LYS A 12 -23.25 -11.43 -32.59
CA LYS A 12 -24.02 -10.24 -32.23
C LYS A 12 -25.40 -10.61 -31.64
N MET A 13 -26.01 -11.70 -32.11
CA MET A 13 -27.26 -12.24 -31.57
C MET A 13 -27.05 -12.93 -30.22
N CYS A 14 -25.99 -13.74 -30.06
CA CYS A 14 -25.61 -14.36 -28.78
C CYS A 14 -25.34 -13.32 -27.68
N ARG A 15 -24.76 -12.16 -28.03
CA ARG A 15 -24.54 -11.04 -27.09
C ARG A 15 -25.83 -10.38 -26.56
N LYS A 16 -26.97 -10.54 -27.26
CA LYS A 16 -28.29 -10.05 -26.80
C LYS A 16 -29.05 -11.06 -25.95
N ILE A 17 -28.68 -12.34 -25.99
CA ILE A 17 -29.45 -13.45 -25.38
C ILE A 17 -28.73 -14.03 -24.15
N LEU A 18 -27.39 -13.95 -24.10
CA LEU A 18 -26.62 -14.52 -23.00
C LEU A 18 -26.63 -13.61 -21.75
N PRO A 19 -26.88 -14.17 -20.56
CA PRO A 19 -26.69 -13.46 -19.30
C PRO A 19 -25.28 -12.84 -19.22
N LEU A 20 -25.17 -11.67 -18.61
CA LEU A 20 -23.90 -10.96 -18.43
C LEU A 20 -22.81 -11.84 -17.79
N SER A 21 -23.21 -12.77 -16.92
CA SER A 21 -22.34 -13.76 -16.29
C SER A 21 -21.70 -14.74 -17.29
N ILE A 22 -22.44 -15.19 -18.32
CA ILE A 22 -21.91 -16.10 -19.34
C ILE A 22 -20.99 -15.34 -20.30
N ILE A 23 -21.35 -14.09 -20.65
CA ILE A 23 -20.49 -13.21 -21.45
C ILE A 23 -19.15 -12.97 -20.73
N ASN A 24 -19.19 -12.68 -19.43
CA ASN A 24 -18.00 -12.51 -18.60
C ASN A 24 -17.16 -13.80 -18.51
N PHE A 25 -17.82 -14.96 -18.39
CA PHE A 25 -17.14 -16.26 -18.39
C PHE A 25 -16.43 -16.56 -19.71
N ILE A 26 -17.09 -16.33 -20.85
CA ILE A 26 -16.50 -16.51 -22.18
C ILE A 26 -15.32 -15.56 -22.38
N ASN A 27 -15.47 -14.28 -21.99
CA ASN A 27 -14.40 -13.29 -22.07
C ASN A 27 -13.19 -13.69 -21.20
N TYR A 28 -13.43 -14.18 -19.97
CA TYR A 28 -12.37 -14.69 -19.11
C TYR A 28 -11.60 -15.84 -19.77
N PHE A 29 -12.31 -16.84 -20.30
CA PHE A 29 -11.70 -17.98 -21.00
C PHE A 29 -10.89 -17.53 -22.22
N ARG A 30 -11.45 -16.63 -23.04
CA ARG A 30 -10.77 -16.07 -24.21
C ARG A 30 -9.48 -15.35 -23.82
N THR A 31 -9.50 -14.54 -22.76
CA THR A 31 -8.30 -13.87 -22.24
C THR A 31 -7.25 -14.87 -21.79
N ARG A 32 -7.65 -15.94 -21.07
CA ARG A 32 -6.72 -16.99 -20.62
C ARG A 32 -6.09 -17.76 -21.78
N ILE A 33 -6.88 -18.07 -22.82
CA ILE A 33 -6.38 -18.70 -24.05
C ILE A 33 -5.40 -17.76 -24.77
N ASN A 34 -5.73 -16.48 -24.88
CA ASN A 34 -4.84 -15.50 -25.51
C ASN A 34 -3.50 -15.37 -24.77
N ILE A 35 -3.52 -15.34 -23.42
CA ILE A 35 -2.30 -15.34 -22.60
C ILE A 35 -1.48 -16.61 -22.83
N LEU A 36 -2.13 -17.77 -22.89
CA LEU A 36 -1.46 -19.05 -23.14
C LEU A 36 -0.81 -19.06 -24.54
N ILE A 37 -1.54 -18.62 -25.57
CA ILE A 37 -1.02 -18.50 -26.94
C ILE A 37 0.17 -17.53 -26.98
N PHE A 38 0.05 -16.39 -26.30
CA PHE A 38 1.13 -15.40 -26.22
C PHE A 38 2.39 -15.99 -25.56
N ARG A 39 2.24 -16.72 -24.44
CA ARG A 39 3.36 -17.39 -23.77
C ARG A 39 3.99 -18.47 -24.63
N ILE A 40 3.18 -19.29 -25.30
CA ILE A 40 3.67 -20.31 -26.24
C ILE A 40 4.47 -19.65 -27.37
N ARG A 41 4.01 -18.50 -27.88
CA ARG A 41 4.73 -17.73 -28.92
C ARG A 41 6.03 -17.11 -28.40
N LYS A 42 6.06 -16.61 -27.15
CA LYS A 42 7.22 -15.94 -26.55
C LYS A 42 8.30 -16.91 -26.08
N ASN A 43 7.91 -17.97 -25.37
CA ASN A 43 8.82 -18.86 -24.66
C ASN A 43 8.93 -20.25 -25.31
N GLY A 44 8.14 -20.53 -26.35
CA GLY A 44 8.01 -21.85 -26.97
C GLY A 44 7.06 -22.77 -26.19
N TYR A 45 6.48 -23.75 -26.90
CA TYR A 45 5.51 -24.70 -26.35
C TYR A 45 6.09 -25.50 -25.18
N VAL A 46 7.28 -26.08 -25.35
CA VAL A 46 7.91 -26.95 -24.34
C VAL A 46 8.21 -26.18 -23.05
N SER A 47 8.76 -24.97 -23.13
CA SER A 47 9.04 -24.15 -21.93
C SER A 47 7.74 -23.74 -21.23
N THR A 48 6.74 -23.33 -22.00
CA THR A 48 5.42 -22.95 -21.45
C THR A 48 4.74 -24.12 -20.75
N CYS A 49 4.78 -25.31 -21.34
CA CYS A 49 4.22 -26.52 -20.71
C CYS A 49 5.00 -26.91 -19.44
N LYS A 50 6.34 -26.83 -19.45
CA LYS A 50 7.15 -27.10 -18.25
C LYS A 50 6.83 -26.16 -17.09
N GLU A 51 6.56 -24.89 -17.37
CA GLU A 51 6.16 -23.91 -16.35
C GLU A 51 4.73 -24.10 -15.84
N LEU A 52 3.78 -24.36 -16.74
CA LEU A 52 2.36 -24.37 -16.40
C LEU A 52 1.85 -25.72 -15.91
N PHE A 53 2.42 -26.84 -16.38
CA PHE A 53 1.95 -28.18 -16.01
C PHE A 53 2.00 -28.43 -14.49
N PRO A 54 3.09 -28.10 -13.76
CA PRO A 54 3.12 -28.24 -12.30
C PRO A 54 2.05 -27.40 -11.61
N LEU A 55 1.75 -26.20 -12.14
CA LEU A 55 0.72 -25.32 -11.61
C LEU A 55 -0.66 -25.93 -11.79
N TYR A 56 -0.98 -26.42 -12.99
CA TYR A 56 -2.25 -27.10 -13.27
C TYR A 56 -2.41 -28.37 -12.44
N LEU A 57 -1.38 -29.21 -12.38
CA LEU A 57 -1.38 -30.43 -11.57
C LEU A 57 -1.63 -30.09 -10.10
N TYR A 58 -0.94 -29.10 -9.55
CA TYR A 58 -1.15 -28.65 -8.17
C TYR A 58 -2.59 -28.15 -7.93
N HIS A 59 -3.18 -27.41 -8.87
CA HIS A 59 -4.57 -26.98 -8.78
C HIS A 59 -5.57 -28.14 -8.87
N SER A 60 -5.30 -29.15 -9.71
CA SER A 60 -6.13 -30.34 -9.83
C SER A 60 -6.03 -31.24 -8.59
N CYS A 61 -4.84 -31.43 -8.03
CA CYS A 61 -4.65 -32.13 -6.76
C CYS A 61 -5.36 -31.39 -5.62
N ALA A 62 -5.22 -30.06 -5.56
CA ALA A 62 -5.94 -29.25 -4.57
C ALA A 62 -7.46 -29.37 -4.71
N PHE A 63 -7.98 -29.53 -5.92
CA PHE A 63 -9.42 -29.70 -6.19
C PHE A 63 -9.95 -30.99 -5.53
N PHE A 64 -9.19 -32.07 -5.61
CA PHE A 64 -9.55 -33.37 -5.02
C PHE A 64 -9.79 -33.28 -3.51
N PHE A 65 -9.03 -32.42 -2.81
CA PHE A 65 -9.22 -32.19 -1.37
C PHE A 65 -10.24 -31.09 -1.06
N SER A 66 -10.25 -30.01 -1.84
CA SER A 66 -11.06 -28.83 -1.53
C SER A 66 -12.56 -29.06 -1.73
N LEU A 67 -12.96 -29.83 -2.74
CA LEU A 67 -14.38 -30.07 -3.01
C LEU A 67 -15.03 -30.88 -1.86
N PRO A 68 -14.55 -32.07 -1.46
CA PRO A 68 -15.12 -32.80 -0.33
C PRO A 68 -15.08 -31.99 0.97
N ALA A 69 -13.97 -31.30 1.25
CA ALA A 69 -13.85 -30.46 2.45
C ALA A 69 -14.91 -29.35 2.46
N SER A 70 -15.12 -28.66 1.34
CA SER A 70 -16.12 -27.59 1.23
C SER A 70 -17.55 -28.10 1.43
N LEU A 71 -17.88 -29.30 0.94
CA LEU A 71 -19.19 -29.93 1.14
C LEU A 71 -19.41 -30.30 2.61
N ILE A 72 -18.40 -30.89 3.26
CA ILE A 72 -18.46 -31.22 4.69
C ILE A 72 -18.67 -29.94 5.51
N ILE A 73 -17.91 -28.88 5.24
CA ILE A 73 -18.04 -27.59 5.92
C ILE A 73 -19.44 -27.00 5.71
N TYR A 74 -19.99 -27.10 4.50
CA TYR A 74 -21.34 -26.63 4.19
C TYR A 74 -22.40 -27.40 4.97
N ILE A 75 -22.30 -28.74 5.04
CA ILE A 75 -23.24 -29.60 5.79
C ILE A 75 -23.20 -29.29 7.30
N VAL A 76 -22.03 -29.01 7.86
CA VAL A 76 -21.85 -28.68 9.29
C VAL A 76 -22.23 -27.22 9.62
N SER A 77 -22.41 -26.37 8.61
CA SER A 77 -22.67 -24.93 8.78
C SER A 77 -23.90 -24.55 9.64
N PRO A 78 -24.97 -25.36 9.78
CA PRO A 78 -26.05 -25.09 10.72
C PRO A 78 -25.62 -25.11 12.19
N VAL A 79 -24.57 -25.89 12.53
CA VAL A 79 -24.07 -26.03 13.91
C VAL A 79 -22.89 -25.11 14.16
N ILE A 80 -21.93 -25.06 13.23
CA ILE A 80 -20.70 -24.25 13.35
C ILE A 80 -20.47 -23.49 12.04
N LYS A 81 -20.46 -22.16 12.13
CA LYS A 81 -20.24 -21.27 10.98
C LYS A 81 -18.75 -21.06 10.75
N ILE A 82 -18.15 -21.90 9.91
CA ILE A 82 -16.74 -21.74 9.51
C ILE A 82 -16.62 -20.70 8.39
N ARG A 83 -15.64 -19.81 8.48
CA ARG A 83 -15.34 -18.75 7.50
C ARG A 83 -13.85 -18.77 7.15
N PHE A 84 -13.53 -18.87 5.86
CA PHE A 84 -12.17 -18.68 5.37
C PHE A 84 -12.01 -17.22 4.94
N VAL A 85 -10.99 -16.55 5.43
CA VAL A 85 -10.70 -15.15 5.12
C VAL A 85 -9.31 -15.06 4.51
N ARG A 86 -9.21 -14.48 3.31
CA ARG A 86 -7.92 -14.30 2.64
C ARG A 86 -7.21 -13.07 3.17
N LEU A 87 -5.98 -13.24 3.66
CA LEU A 87 -5.08 -12.13 3.94
C LEU A 87 -4.41 -11.66 2.64
N LEU A 88 -4.32 -10.34 2.46
CA LEU A 88 -3.73 -9.68 1.29
C LEU A 88 -2.19 -9.72 1.30
N SER A 89 -1.62 -10.93 1.35
CA SER A 89 -0.19 -11.17 1.56
C SER A 89 0.71 -10.77 0.39
N GLU A 90 0.16 -10.57 -0.80
CA GLU A 90 0.90 -10.23 -2.02
C GLU A 90 1.45 -8.79 -2.04
N ARG A 91 0.89 -7.89 -1.22
CA ARG A 91 1.27 -6.47 -1.15
C ARG A 91 1.51 -6.10 0.30
N LEU A 92 2.75 -5.74 0.64
CA LEU A 92 3.19 -5.52 2.03
C LEU A 92 2.29 -4.55 2.80
N GLY A 93 1.95 -3.40 2.19
CA GLY A 93 1.10 -2.39 2.83
C GLY A 93 -0.26 -2.95 3.24
N HIS A 94 -0.92 -3.67 2.34
CA HIS A 94 -2.19 -4.31 2.62
C HIS A 94 -2.06 -5.48 3.60
N PHE A 95 -0.98 -6.25 3.54
CA PHE A 95 -0.74 -7.38 4.42
C PHE A 95 -0.56 -6.95 5.88
N CYS A 96 0.10 -5.81 6.10
CA CYS A 96 0.28 -5.20 7.42
C CYS A 96 -1.02 -4.53 7.89
N LEU A 97 -1.50 -3.51 7.17
CA LEU A 97 -2.53 -2.61 7.70
C LEU A 97 -3.92 -3.23 7.71
N ASN A 98 -4.36 -3.96 6.68
CA ASN A 98 -5.71 -4.56 6.73
C ASN A 98 -5.83 -5.58 7.87
N THR A 99 -4.78 -6.37 8.08
CA THR A 99 -4.75 -7.38 9.14
C THR A 99 -4.75 -6.73 10.52
N GLU A 100 -3.88 -5.74 10.75
CA GLU A 100 -3.80 -5.03 12.03
C GLU A 100 -5.09 -4.28 12.35
N ILE A 101 -5.65 -3.55 11.39
CA ILE A 101 -6.85 -2.75 11.60
C ILE A 101 -8.07 -3.66 11.81
N MET A 102 -8.12 -4.84 11.17
CA MET A 102 -9.13 -5.86 11.46
C MET A 102 -9.04 -6.32 12.93
N LEU A 103 -7.83 -6.58 13.44
CA LEU A 103 -7.63 -6.98 14.83
C LEU A 103 -8.06 -5.86 15.78
N CYS A 104 -7.64 -4.61 15.55
CA CYS A 104 -8.08 -3.47 16.34
C CYS A 104 -9.61 -3.31 16.29
N ALA A 105 -10.23 -3.53 15.13
CA ALA A 105 -11.68 -3.41 14.99
C ALA A 105 -12.44 -4.50 15.74
N PHE A 106 -11.87 -5.70 15.86
CA PHE A 106 -12.40 -6.73 16.74
C PHE A 106 -12.33 -6.33 18.21
N ASP A 107 -11.21 -5.75 18.64
CA ASP A 107 -11.00 -5.37 20.03
C ASP A 107 -11.83 -4.14 20.40
N ALA A 108 -12.07 -3.23 19.45
CA ALA A 108 -13.01 -2.12 19.56
C ALA A 108 -14.49 -2.55 19.51
N GLY A 109 -14.79 -3.83 19.29
CA GLY A 109 -16.17 -4.33 19.12
C GLY A 109 -16.90 -3.79 17.89
N ARG A 110 -16.17 -3.24 16.91
CA ARG A 110 -16.71 -2.71 15.64
C ARG A 110 -16.99 -3.82 14.64
N LEU A 111 -16.18 -4.87 14.69
CA LEU A 111 -16.39 -6.11 13.96
C LEU A 111 -16.83 -7.15 14.97
N ASP A 112 -18.05 -7.65 14.78
CA ASP A 112 -18.79 -8.35 15.81
C ASP A 112 -18.18 -9.73 16.11
N LYS A 113 -17.39 -9.81 17.21
CA LYS A 113 -16.99 -11.07 17.85
C LYS A 113 -18.13 -11.67 18.69
N LYS A 114 -19.21 -10.91 19.01
CA LYS A 114 -20.15 -11.24 20.10
C LYS A 114 -21.48 -11.86 19.64
N CYS A 115 -21.98 -11.62 18.43
CA CYS A 115 -23.32 -12.10 18.06
C CYS A 115 -23.44 -13.56 17.58
N CYS A 116 -22.37 -14.37 17.55
CA CYS A 116 -22.53 -15.81 17.26
C CYS A 116 -21.36 -16.66 17.78
N PRO A 117 -21.43 -17.27 18.99
CA PRO A 117 -20.37 -18.15 19.52
C PRO A 117 -20.05 -19.36 18.62
N ALA A 118 -20.95 -19.68 17.68
CA ALA A 118 -20.78 -20.72 16.67
C ALA A 118 -19.91 -20.30 15.46
N ARG A 119 -19.49 -19.04 15.32
CA ARG A 119 -18.70 -18.59 14.15
C ARG A 119 -17.20 -18.71 14.40
N ARG A 120 -16.48 -19.35 13.48
CA ARG A 120 -15.02 -19.56 13.53
C ARG A 120 -14.38 -19.04 12.24
N TYR A 121 -13.42 -18.14 12.39
CA TYR A 121 -12.63 -17.61 11.29
C TYR A 121 -11.30 -18.33 11.19
N TYR A 122 -10.97 -18.79 9.98
CA TYR A 122 -9.66 -19.30 9.60
C TYR A 122 -9.10 -18.42 8.50
N PHE A 123 -7.81 -18.18 8.55
CA PHE A 123 -7.15 -17.26 7.63
C PHE A 123 -6.26 -18.03 6.68
N TYR A 124 -6.03 -17.50 5.50
CA TYR A 124 -5.06 -18.05 4.56
C TYR A 124 -4.43 -16.93 3.74
N THR A 125 -3.20 -17.14 3.28
CA THR A 125 -2.50 -16.15 2.46
C THR A 125 -2.77 -16.36 0.97
N HIS A 126 -2.35 -15.41 0.14
CA HIS A 126 -2.06 -15.73 -1.25
C HIS A 126 -0.84 -16.67 -1.36
N ARG A 127 -0.57 -17.21 -2.55
CA ARG A 127 0.67 -18.00 -2.79
C ARG A 127 1.92 -17.15 -2.62
N VAL A 128 1.82 -15.87 -2.95
CA VAL A 128 2.89 -14.88 -2.79
C VAL A 128 2.73 -14.23 -1.43
N VAL A 129 3.81 -14.24 -0.65
CA VAL A 129 3.91 -13.57 0.65
C VAL A 129 5.00 -12.51 0.54
N ALA A 130 4.62 -11.24 0.65
CA ALA A 130 5.50 -10.10 0.41
C ALA A 130 6.63 -9.98 1.45
N ASN A 131 6.35 -10.39 2.69
CA ASN A 131 7.33 -10.44 3.77
C ASN A 131 7.06 -11.63 4.70
N THR A 132 8.03 -12.53 4.79
CA THR A 132 7.95 -13.78 5.56
C THR A 132 7.97 -13.57 7.08
N GLN A 133 8.65 -12.54 7.58
CA GLN A 133 8.65 -12.22 9.01
C GLN A 133 7.28 -11.71 9.48
N VAL A 134 6.63 -10.84 8.70
CA VAL A 134 5.24 -10.41 8.96
C VAL A 134 4.31 -11.62 8.99
N HIS A 135 4.45 -12.56 8.05
CA HIS A 135 3.66 -13.79 8.06
C HIS A 135 3.90 -14.64 9.32
N LYS A 136 5.15 -14.77 9.77
CA LYS A 136 5.50 -15.48 11.01
C LYS A 136 4.87 -14.80 12.24
N MET A 137 4.85 -13.47 12.28
CA MET A 137 4.19 -12.72 13.35
C MET A 137 2.67 -12.94 13.33
N TRP A 138 2.03 -12.85 12.16
CA TRP A 138 0.59 -13.09 12.06
C TRP A 138 0.17 -14.51 12.43
N LYS A 139 1.00 -15.52 12.09
CA LYS A 139 0.74 -16.91 12.47
C LYS A 139 0.73 -17.16 13.98
N ARG A 140 1.34 -16.28 14.78
CA ARG A 140 1.29 -16.36 16.25
C ARG A 140 -0.03 -15.85 16.82
N ILE A 141 -0.76 -15.03 16.06
CA ILE A 141 -1.95 -14.31 16.51
C ILE A 141 -3.22 -14.89 15.88
N LEU A 142 -3.12 -15.33 14.62
CA LEU A 142 -4.24 -15.79 13.81
C LEU A 142 -4.09 -17.27 13.42
N PRO A 143 -5.19 -18.03 13.36
CA PRO A 143 -5.18 -19.40 12.84
C PRO A 143 -5.03 -19.38 11.30
N ILE A 144 -3.82 -19.14 10.82
CA ILE A 144 -3.50 -19.10 9.39
C ILE A 144 -3.18 -20.52 8.90
N LEU A 145 -4.08 -21.04 8.08
CA LEU A 145 -4.00 -22.36 7.48
C LEU A 145 -2.88 -22.42 6.43
N SER A 146 -2.24 -23.59 6.36
CA SER A 146 -1.31 -23.94 5.28
C SER A 146 -2.08 -24.28 4.01
N PHE A 147 -1.38 -24.39 2.88
CA PHE A 147 -1.96 -24.73 1.57
C PHE A 147 -2.95 -23.67 1.03
N PRO A 148 -2.45 -22.46 0.67
CA PRO A 148 -3.31 -21.34 0.27
C PRO A 148 -4.21 -21.63 -0.93
N ILE A 149 -3.82 -22.54 -1.82
CA ILE A 149 -4.65 -22.92 -2.98
C ILE A 149 -5.82 -23.83 -2.61
N VAL A 150 -5.64 -24.76 -1.68
CA VAL A 150 -6.73 -25.60 -1.17
C VAL A 150 -7.73 -24.70 -0.45
N CYS A 151 -7.24 -23.81 0.43
CA CYS A 151 -8.08 -22.84 1.14
C CYS A 151 -8.84 -21.92 0.17
N LEU A 152 -8.17 -21.39 -0.87
CA LEU A 152 -8.81 -20.56 -1.89
C LEU A 152 -9.93 -21.30 -2.64
N GLN A 153 -9.73 -22.58 -2.97
CA GLN A 153 -10.76 -23.37 -3.64
C GLN A 153 -11.95 -23.65 -2.72
N ILE A 154 -11.70 -24.04 -1.46
CA ILE A 154 -12.76 -24.19 -0.44
C ILE A 154 -13.54 -22.88 -0.30
N ASP A 155 -12.85 -21.76 -0.14
CA ASP A 155 -13.47 -20.45 0.03
C ASP A 155 -14.37 -20.05 -1.16
N LYS A 156 -13.91 -20.34 -2.39
CA LYS A 156 -14.71 -20.15 -3.60
C LYS A 156 -15.94 -21.05 -3.64
N PHE A 157 -15.81 -22.34 -3.32
CA PHE A 157 -16.95 -23.26 -3.30
C PHE A 157 -17.99 -22.84 -2.25
N LEU A 158 -17.56 -22.52 -1.03
CA LEU A 158 -18.47 -22.04 0.02
C LEU A 158 -19.19 -20.74 -0.37
N SER A 159 -18.49 -19.83 -1.05
CA SER A 159 -19.09 -18.59 -1.59
C SER A 159 -20.09 -18.84 -2.72
N LEU A 160 -19.98 -19.96 -3.44
CA LEU A 160 -20.95 -20.39 -4.45
C LEU A 160 -22.19 -21.03 -3.78
N TYR A 161 -22.00 -21.82 -2.73
CA TYR A 161 -23.08 -22.56 -2.05
C TYR A 161 -23.91 -21.69 -1.09
N SER A 162 -23.33 -20.63 -0.54
CA SER A 162 -23.97 -19.83 0.52
C SER A 162 -23.79 -18.32 0.30
N ALA A 163 -24.92 -17.64 0.11
CA ALA A 163 -24.97 -16.19 0.06
C ALA A 163 -24.59 -15.56 1.43
N GLU A 164 -24.94 -16.20 2.55
CA GLU A 164 -24.52 -15.73 3.89
C GLU A 164 -22.99 -15.77 4.02
N TYR A 165 -22.37 -16.87 3.60
CA TYR A 165 -20.91 -17.01 3.62
C TYR A 165 -20.24 -15.95 2.74
N LYS A 166 -20.72 -15.79 1.50
CA LYS A 166 -20.18 -14.82 0.54
C LYS A 166 -20.30 -13.37 1.04
N ASN A 167 -21.37 -13.06 1.78
CA ASN A 167 -21.66 -11.72 2.26
C ASN A 167 -21.15 -11.44 3.68
N ASP A 168 -20.31 -12.31 4.24
CA ASP A 168 -19.71 -12.11 5.55
C ASP A 168 -18.95 -10.78 5.62
N ILE A 169 -19.19 -10.03 6.71
CA ILE A 169 -18.65 -8.68 6.87
C ILE A 169 -17.12 -8.69 6.88
N ILE A 170 -16.49 -9.66 7.54
CA ILE A 170 -15.02 -9.74 7.66
C ILE A 170 -14.40 -10.02 6.30
N LYS A 171 -15.00 -10.92 5.52
CA LYS A 171 -14.53 -11.19 4.16
C LYS A 171 -14.62 -9.94 3.30
N LYS A 172 -15.78 -9.28 3.31
CA LYS A 172 -16.01 -8.06 2.51
C LYS A 172 -15.07 -6.93 2.89
N THR A 173 -14.67 -6.82 4.14
CA THR A 173 -13.83 -5.72 4.62
C THR A 173 -12.34 -5.99 4.55
N VAL A 174 -11.88 -7.22 4.77
CA VAL A 174 -10.46 -7.57 4.81
C VAL A 174 -9.92 -7.84 3.40
N GLU A 175 -10.75 -8.44 2.54
CA GLU A 175 -10.31 -8.90 1.22
C GLU A 175 -10.37 -7.80 0.14
N ASP A 176 -11.06 -6.68 0.40
CA ASP A 176 -11.20 -5.57 -0.55
C ASP A 176 -10.04 -4.55 -0.47
N GLY A 177 -9.22 -4.61 0.58
CA GLY A 177 -8.06 -3.76 0.80
C GLY A 177 -8.37 -2.35 1.31
N ASN A 178 -9.64 -1.98 1.48
CA ASN A 178 -10.06 -0.65 1.90
C ASN A 178 -9.77 -0.40 3.39
N PHE A 179 -9.67 -1.46 4.19
CA PHE A 179 -9.37 -1.38 5.62
C PHE A 179 -8.01 -0.73 5.90
N ALA A 180 -7.03 -0.87 4.99
CA ALA A 180 -5.71 -0.27 5.12
C ALA A 180 -5.70 1.25 5.34
N LYS A 181 -6.81 1.94 5.05
CA LYS A 181 -6.96 3.39 5.25
C LYS A 181 -7.19 3.79 6.71
N ASP A 182 -7.54 2.86 7.59
CA ASP A 182 -7.88 3.15 9.00
C ASP A 182 -8.91 4.27 9.21
N LYS A 183 -10.04 4.21 8.49
CA LYS A 183 -11.10 5.23 8.57
C LYS A 183 -11.65 5.49 9.98
N TRP A 184 -11.45 4.54 10.90
CA TRP A 184 -11.90 4.61 12.28
C TRP A 184 -10.81 5.10 13.25
N GLY A 185 -9.61 5.40 12.76
CA GLY A 185 -8.47 5.84 13.58
C GLY A 185 -8.12 4.84 14.67
N LEU A 186 -8.22 3.54 14.37
CA LEU A 186 -8.03 2.47 15.36
C LEU A 186 -6.56 2.26 15.71
N LEU A 187 -5.62 2.58 14.81
CA LEU A 187 -4.21 2.40 15.11
C LEU A 187 -3.76 3.30 16.29
N GLU A 188 -4.32 4.51 16.44
CA GLU A 188 -4.04 5.37 17.61
C GLU A 188 -4.63 4.82 18.92
N GLN A 189 -5.70 4.02 18.83
CA GLN A 189 -6.46 3.57 20.00
C GLN A 189 -5.90 2.28 20.61
N PHE A 190 -5.17 1.47 19.83
CA PHE A 190 -4.72 0.14 20.22
C PHE A 190 -3.22 -0.03 20.02
N GLN A 191 -2.59 -0.74 20.96
CA GLN A 191 -1.21 -1.19 20.82
C GLN A 191 -1.08 -2.17 19.64
N PRO A 192 0.10 -2.26 19.01
CA PRO A 192 0.39 -3.28 18.01
C PRO A 192 0.08 -4.70 18.50
N HIS A 193 -0.61 -5.49 17.69
CA HIS A 193 -0.83 -6.90 18.01
C HIS A 193 0.43 -7.75 17.75
N VAL A 194 1.26 -7.33 16.79
CA VAL A 194 2.53 -7.99 16.49
C VAL A 194 3.58 -7.68 17.55
N PHE A 195 4.43 -8.67 17.82
CA PHE A 195 5.54 -8.55 18.76
C PHE A 195 6.73 -9.38 18.29
N PHE A 196 7.93 -9.01 18.75
CA PHE A 196 9.13 -9.83 18.59
C PHE A 196 9.26 -10.81 19.76
N THR A 197 9.68 -12.03 19.47
CA THR A 197 10.13 -12.97 20.52
C THR A 197 11.46 -12.50 21.12
N GLN A 198 11.85 -13.05 22.27
CA GLN A 198 13.16 -12.75 22.87
C GLN A 198 14.33 -13.11 21.93
N GLU A 199 14.23 -14.25 21.23
CA GLU A 199 15.21 -14.66 20.22
C GLU A 199 15.30 -13.67 19.06
N GLU A 200 14.15 -13.17 18.59
CA GLU A 200 14.10 -12.15 17.54
C GLU A 200 14.66 -10.81 18.03
N GLU A 201 14.43 -10.41 19.28
CA GLU A 201 15.05 -9.21 19.86
C GLU A 201 16.58 -9.35 19.97
N MET A 202 17.09 -10.53 20.34
CA MET A 202 18.53 -10.79 20.36
C MET A 202 19.12 -10.78 18.94
N LEU A 203 18.49 -11.47 18.00
CA LEU A 203 18.89 -11.50 16.60
C LEU A 203 18.91 -10.09 16.00
N GLY A 204 17.87 -9.30 16.25
CA GLY A 204 17.78 -7.92 15.79
C GLY A 204 18.96 -7.07 16.26
N LYS A 205 19.29 -7.12 17.56
CA LYS A 205 20.47 -6.41 18.11
C LYS A 205 21.79 -6.85 17.48
N ILE A 206 21.96 -8.15 17.25
CA ILE A 206 23.15 -8.70 16.57
C ILE A 206 23.24 -8.16 15.14
N LEU A 207 22.15 -8.22 14.38
CA LEU A 207 22.12 -7.76 12.99
C LEU A 207 22.31 -6.24 12.88
N LEU A 208 21.77 -5.44 13.81
CA LEU A 208 22.04 -4.00 13.83
C LEU A 208 23.53 -3.70 14.04
N LYS A 209 24.18 -4.41 14.97
CA LYS A 209 25.62 -4.27 15.18
C LYS A 209 26.42 -4.68 13.93
N GLN A 210 26.04 -5.77 13.28
CA GLN A 210 26.67 -6.22 12.03
C GLN A 210 26.45 -5.26 10.86
N LEU A 211 25.30 -4.57 10.84
CA LEU A 211 25.01 -3.52 9.87
C LEU A 211 25.83 -2.25 10.14
N GLY A 212 26.45 -2.13 11.32
CA GLY A 212 27.31 -1.00 11.70
C GLY A 212 26.66 -0.01 12.67
N LEU A 213 25.44 -0.28 13.15
CA LEU A 213 24.77 0.59 14.13
C LEU A 213 25.37 0.36 15.51
N GLN A 214 25.73 1.46 16.17
CA GLN A 214 26.06 1.45 17.58
C GLN A 214 24.81 1.14 18.44
N ALA A 215 25.04 0.53 19.60
CA ALA A 215 23.96 0.12 20.49
C ALA A 215 23.13 1.34 20.94
N ASN A 216 21.81 1.23 20.86
CA ASN A 216 20.84 2.27 21.22
C ASN A 216 20.94 3.58 20.42
N SER A 217 21.71 3.62 19.34
CA SER A 217 21.74 4.80 18.47
C SER A 217 20.41 4.98 17.75
N PRO A 218 19.90 6.21 17.67
CA PRO A 218 18.66 6.47 16.96
C PRO A 218 18.88 6.36 15.46
N HIS A 219 17.91 5.77 14.76
CA HIS A 219 17.94 5.69 13.31
C HIS A 219 16.61 6.12 12.68
N ILE A 220 16.71 6.54 11.43
CA ILE A 220 15.60 6.94 10.57
C ILE A 220 15.62 6.02 9.37
N CYS A 221 14.46 5.45 9.06
CA CYS A 221 14.29 4.66 7.84
C CYS A 221 13.89 5.59 6.69
N LEU A 222 14.48 5.40 5.52
CA LEU A 222 14.18 6.14 4.29
C LEU A 222 13.78 5.17 3.18
N ALA A 223 12.54 5.26 2.68
CA ALA A 223 12.13 4.53 1.48
C ALA A 223 11.72 5.50 0.37
N VAL A 224 12.49 5.51 -0.72
CA VAL A 224 12.17 6.26 -1.94
C VAL A 224 11.75 5.27 -3.01
N ARG A 225 10.57 5.47 -3.59
CA ARG A 225 9.98 4.53 -4.54
C ARG A 225 10.66 4.60 -5.91
N ASP A 226 10.95 3.43 -6.47
CA ASP A 226 11.22 3.22 -7.89
C ASP A 226 10.26 2.16 -8.49
N SER A 227 10.40 1.90 -9.80
CA SER A 227 9.54 0.93 -10.51
C SER A 227 9.99 -0.53 -10.36
N LEU A 228 11.25 -0.78 -9.99
CA LEU A 228 11.90 -2.08 -10.19
C LEU A 228 11.28 -3.18 -9.32
N TYR A 229 10.82 -2.86 -8.11
CA TYR A 229 10.17 -3.84 -7.23
C TYR A 229 8.98 -4.54 -7.89
N LEU A 230 8.08 -3.77 -8.54
CA LEU A 230 6.88 -4.33 -9.15
C LEU A 230 7.18 -5.06 -10.45
N GLU A 231 8.09 -4.52 -11.25
CA GLU A 231 8.57 -5.16 -12.47
C GLU A 231 9.21 -6.53 -12.18
N ARG A 232 9.97 -6.65 -11.08
CA ARG A 232 10.53 -7.95 -10.68
C ARG A 232 9.53 -8.89 -10.05
N LEU A 233 8.63 -8.39 -9.21
CA LEU A 233 7.65 -9.22 -8.52
C LEU A 233 6.57 -9.76 -9.46
N PHE A 234 6.15 -8.94 -10.43
CA PHE A 234 5.10 -9.23 -11.40
C PHE A 234 5.51 -8.79 -12.82
N PRO A 235 6.46 -9.51 -13.45
CA PRO A 235 7.07 -9.10 -14.73
C PRO A 235 6.12 -9.15 -15.93
N GLU A 236 4.95 -9.76 -15.79
CA GLU A 236 3.96 -9.89 -16.85
C GLU A 236 2.93 -8.74 -16.83
N ASP A 237 2.94 -7.89 -15.81
CA ASP A 237 2.01 -6.78 -15.64
C ASP A 237 2.67 -5.45 -16.05
N ASN A 238 1.87 -4.51 -16.58
CA ASN A 238 2.35 -3.16 -16.88
C ASN A 238 2.08 -2.21 -15.71
N TRP A 239 3.15 -1.82 -15.01
CA TRP A 239 3.09 -0.98 -13.81
C TRP A 239 3.29 0.51 -14.07
N ARG A 240 3.39 0.95 -15.33
CA ARG A 240 3.72 2.34 -15.70
C ARG A 240 2.72 3.38 -15.17
N TYR A 241 1.48 2.97 -14.90
CA TYR A 241 0.50 3.84 -14.24
C TYR A 241 0.90 4.25 -12.82
N HIS A 242 1.87 3.58 -12.21
CA HIS A 242 2.45 4.02 -10.95
C HIS A 242 3.70 4.90 -11.11
N ASP A 243 4.26 5.12 -12.30
CA ASP A 243 5.54 5.84 -12.48
C ASP A 243 5.52 7.24 -11.85
N HIS A 244 4.34 7.87 -11.84
CA HIS A 244 4.09 9.17 -11.23
C HIS A 244 4.44 9.26 -9.73
N ARG A 245 4.58 8.12 -9.04
CA ARG A 245 4.97 8.05 -7.61
C ARG A 245 6.48 7.88 -7.39
N ASN A 246 7.24 7.59 -8.44
CA ASN A 246 8.70 7.44 -8.32
C ASN A 246 9.35 8.78 -8.01
N ALA A 247 10.47 8.76 -7.31
CA ALA A 247 11.31 9.93 -7.06
C ALA A 247 12.79 9.51 -7.10
N ASP A 248 13.67 10.45 -7.42
CA ASP A 248 15.11 10.21 -7.41
C ASP A 248 15.61 10.14 -5.95
N VAL A 249 16.22 9.01 -5.57
CA VAL A 249 16.77 8.80 -4.23
C VAL A 249 17.90 9.78 -3.91
N MET A 250 18.63 10.29 -4.90
CA MET A 250 19.74 11.22 -4.69
C MET A 250 19.29 12.59 -4.20
N THR A 251 18.04 12.99 -4.47
CA THR A 251 17.45 14.22 -3.89
C THR A 251 17.34 14.17 -2.35
N TYR A 252 17.48 12.98 -1.75
CA TYR A 252 17.50 12.79 -0.29
C TYR A 252 18.92 12.82 0.30
N LYS A 253 19.96 13.02 -0.50
CA LYS A 253 21.35 13.10 0.00
C LYS A 253 21.51 14.22 1.03
N LYS A 254 20.99 15.41 0.74
CA LYS A 254 21.11 16.59 1.61
C LYS A 254 20.49 16.34 2.99
N VAL A 255 19.27 15.82 3.04
CA VAL A 255 18.62 15.47 4.30
C VAL A 255 19.35 14.33 5.02
N ALA A 256 19.86 13.34 4.30
CA ALA A 256 20.57 12.23 4.94
C ALA A 256 21.84 12.71 5.66
N LEU A 257 22.61 13.61 5.03
CA LEU A 257 23.79 14.24 5.65
C LEU A 257 23.39 15.10 6.85
N PHE A 258 22.36 15.94 6.72
CA PHE A 258 21.84 16.74 7.83
C PHE A 258 21.42 15.89 9.05
N LEU A 259 20.74 14.76 8.82
CA LEU A 259 20.35 13.83 9.88
C LEU A 259 21.56 13.16 10.52
N ALA A 260 22.54 12.78 9.69
CA ALA A 260 23.77 12.17 10.16
C ALA A 260 24.61 13.13 11.03
N GLU A 261 24.71 14.40 10.65
CA GLU A 261 25.35 15.45 11.46
C GLU A 261 24.64 15.65 12.81
N LYS A 262 23.33 15.36 12.88
CA LYS A 262 22.56 15.34 14.14
C LYS A 262 22.69 14.03 14.93
N GLY A 263 23.51 13.09 14.48
CA GLY A 263 23.77 11.82 15.17
C GLY A 263 22.75 10.72 14.88
N TYR A 264 21.88 10.88 13.88
CA TYR A 264 20.97 9.81 13.45
C TYR A 264 21.64 8.93 12.40
N TYR A 265 21.46 7.62 12.53
CA TYR A 265 21.69 6.72 11.40
C TYR A 265 20.57 6.91 10.37
N VAL A 266 20.92 6.99 9.09
CA VAL A 266 19.96 7.03 7.98
C VAL A 266 20.04 5.73 7.21
N ILE A 267 19.00 4.92 7.31
CA ILE A 267 18.94 3.59 6.75
C ILE A 267 18.03 3.61 5.53
N ARG A 268 18.61 3.54 4.33
CA ARG A 268 17.83 3.50 3.10
C ARG A 268 17.25 2.09 2.91
N MET A 269 15.93 1.99 3.01
CA MET A 269 15.13 0.78 2.93
C MET A 269 14.73 0.46 1.49
N GLY A 270 14.45 -0.82 1.20
CA GLY A 270 13.95 -1.26 -0.09
C GLY A 270 14.28 -2.70 -0.43
N LYS A 271 13.63 -3.22 -1.49
CA LYS A 271 13.85 -4.56 -2.04
C LYS A 271 13.82 -4.46 -3.55
N TRP A 272 14.92 -4.86 -4.19
CA TRP A 272 15.11 -4.75 -5.66
C TRP A 272 14.91 -3.33 -6.14
N VAL A 273 15.86 -2.49 -5.79
CA VAL A 273 15.88 -1.07 -6.11
C VAL A 273 16.68 -0.82 -7.38
N ALA A 274 16.27 0.19 -8.15
CA ALA A 274 16.93 0.55 -9.40
C ALA A 274 18.30 1.17 -9.15
N ASP A 275 18.36 2.11 -8.21
CA ASP A 275 19.55 2.91 -7.94
C ASP A 275 20.14 2.63 -6.55
N HIS A 276 21.47 2.77 -6.48
CA HIS A 276 22.23 2.81 -5.24
C HIS A 276 22.09 4.17 -4.55
N PHE A 277 22.19 4.18 -3.23
CA PHE A 277 22.23 5.41 -2.45
C PHE A 277 23.66 5.72 -1.99
N ASP A 278 24.46 6.21 -2.94
CA ASP A 278 25.91 6.38 -2.78
C ASP A 278 26.25 7.69 -2.04
N VAL A 279 25.98 7.70 -0.73
CA VAL A 279 26.35 8.81 0.17
C VAL A 279 27.43 8.32 1.14
N ASN A 280 28.66 8.80 0.95
CA ASN A 280 29.80 8.42 1.78
C ASN A 280 29.74 9.09 3.16
N HIS A 281 29.10 8.43 4.13
CA HIS A 281 29.08 8.85 5.53
C HIS A 281 28.87 7.63 6.44
N PRO A 282 29.59 7.48 7.58
CA PRO A 282 29.52 6.27 8.42
C PRO A 282 28.13 6.00 9.04
N LEU A 283 27.30 7.04 9.16
CA LEU A 283 25.93 6.93 9.68
C LEU A 283 24.88 6.75 8.57
N ILE A 284 25.26 6.72 7.29
CA ILE A 284 24.32 6.55 6.18
C ILE A 284 24.56 5.19 5.55
N ILE A 285 23.51 4.37 5.48
CA ILE A 285 23.62 2.97 5.09
C ILE A 285 22.60 2.67 3.99
N ASP A 286 23.08 2.28 2.80
CA ASP A 286 22.24 1.73 1.72
C ASP A 286 21.84 0.28 2.01
N TYR A 287 20.96 0.10 2.99
CA TYR A 287 20.50 -1.21 3.43
C TYR A 287 19.77 -2.00 2.33
N ALA A 288 19.06 -1.31 1.42
CA ALA A 288 18.36 -1.96 0.31
C ALA A 288 19.27 -2.78 -0.61
N ASN A 289 20.54 -2.36 -0.75
CA ASN A 289 21.59 -3.03 -1.51
C ASN A 289 22.60 -3.78 -0.64
N HIS A 290 22.38 -3.84 0.68
CA HIS A 290 23.28 -4.50 1.62
C HIS A 290 23.04 -6.02 1.71
N ALA A 291 24.10 -6.80 1.92
CA ALA A 291 24.02 -8.27 2.02
C ALA A 291 23.15 -8.77 3.17
N LEU A 292 22.97 -7.95 4.22
CA LEU A 292 22.11 -8.26 5.37
C LEU A 292 20.62 -8.00 5.11
N ARG A 293 20.23 -7.51 3.92
CA ARG A 293 18.82 -7.22 3.61
C ARG A 293 17.98 -8.49 3.69
N SER A 294 17.03 -8.49 4.61
CA SER A 294 16.17 -9.64 4.85
C SER A 294 14.78 -9.19 5.28
N ASP A 295 13.77 -10.02 4.99
CA ASP A 295 12.40 -9.75 5.42
C ASP A 295 12.30 -9.54 6.95
N PHE A 296 13.16 -10.21 7.74
CA PHE A 296 13.26 -10.01 9.19
C PHE A 296 13.76 -8.61 9.55
N LEU A 297 14.90 -8.21 8.98
CA LEU A 297 15.55 -6.95 9.32
C LEU A 297 14.77 -5.75 8.76
N ASP A 298 14.04 -5.92 7.66
CA ASP A 298 13.06 -4.93 7.15
C ASP A 298 12.05 -4.55 8.25
N VAL A 299 11.50 -5.55 8.94
CA VAL A 299 10.52 -5.37 10.02
C VAL A 299 11.20 -4.81 11.27
N TYR A 300 12.35 -5.35 11.66
CA TYR A 300 13.06 -4.94 12.88
C TYR A 300 13.50 -3.47 12.80
N LEU A 301 14.16 -3.05 11.71
CA LEU A 301 14.56 -1.65 11.49
C LEU A 301 13.36 -0.71 11.53
N SER A 302 12.29 -1.03 10.80
CA SER A 302 11.09 -0.20 10.73
C SER A 302 10.36 -0.11 12.08
N SER A 303 10.43 -1.15 12.91
CA SER A 303 9.78 -1.17 14.24
C SER A 303 10.51 -0.37 15.31
N LYS A 304 11.78 -0.02 15.10
CA LYS A 304 12.66 0.63 16.09
C LYS A 304 13.12 2.03 15.66
N CYS A 305 12.75 2.50 14.47
CA CYS A 305 13.15 3.83 13.99
C CYS A 305 12.46 4.94 14.80
N GLN A 306 13.07 6.13 14.78
CA GLN A 306 12.50 7.34 15.36
C GLN A 306 11.29 7.83 14.55
N PHE A 307 11.44 7.82 13.23
CA PHE A 307 10.36 7.96 12.27
C PHE A 307 10.77 7.28 10.96
N PHE A 308 9.80 7.09 10.07
CA PHE A 308 10.00 6.51 8.75
C PHE A 308 9.66 7.56 7.68
N MET A 309 10.66 7.95 6.88
CA MET A 309 10.50 8.83 5.74
C MET A 309 10.21 8.01 4.48
N SER A 310 9.11 8.31 3.78
CA SER A 310 8.64 7.51 2.65
C SER A 310 8.03 8.36 1.54
N THR A 311 8.06 7.88 0.31
CA THR A 311 7.29 8.46 -0.82
C THR A 311 5.91 7.82 -1.00
N SER A 312 5.28 7.43 0.12
CA SER A 312 4.07 6.58 0.18
C SER A 312 4.26 5.26 -0.57
N THR A 313 4.76 4.25 0.14
CA THR A 313 5.13 2.94 -0.39
C THR A 313 4.52 1.81 0.44
N GLY A 314 4.63 0.57 -0.02
CA GLY A 314 4.13 -0.56 0.79
C GLY A 314 4.95 -0.84 2.05
N VAL A 315 6.20 -0.36 2.13
CA VAL A 315 7.12 -0.69 3.24
C VAL A 315 6.93 0.21 4.46
N ASP A 316 6.42 1.43 4.28
CA ASP A 316 6.09 2.32 5.41
C ASP A 316 4.93 1.82 6.28
N ALA A 317 4.19 0.82 5.80
CA ALA A 317 3.22 0.09 6.62
C ALA A 317 3.89 -0.70 7.75
N LEU A 318 5.17 -1.06 7.64
CA LEU A 318 5.92 -1.70 8.71
C LEU A 318 6.07 -0.75 9.90
N SER A 319 6.48 0.51 9.68
CA SER A 319 6.54 1.50 10.75
C SER A 319 5.16 1.77 11.36
N GLN A 320 4.12 1.90 10.54
CA GLN A 320 2.74 2.07 11.01
C GLN A 320 2.25 0.90 11.87
N LEU A 321 2.58 -0.33 11.47
CA LEU A 321 2.25 -1.53 12.21
C LEU A 321 2.82 -1.48 13.65
N PHE A 322 3.95 -0.83 13.86
CA PHE A 322 4.57 -0.62 15.18
C PHE A 322 4.35 0.79 15.75
N ARG A 323 3.38 1.55 15.23
CA ARG A 323 3.03 2.92 15.64
C ARG A 323 4.21 3.90 15.61
N ARG A 324 5.12 3.73 14.66
CA ARG A 324 6.21 4.68 14.44
C ARG A 324 5.72 5.85 13.57
N PRO A 325 6.09 7.10 13.92
CA PRO A 325 5.76 8.28 13.13
C PRO A 325 6.21 8.17 11.67
N LEU A 326 5.44 8.80 10.76
CA LEU A 326 5.74 8.80 9.33
C LEU A 326 5.96 10.22 8.81
N LEU A 327 6.89 10.36 7.88
CA LEU A 327 7.04 11.55 7.08
C LEU A 327 6.88 11.17 5.60
N PHE A 328 5.82 11.65 4.98
CA PHE A 328 5.60 11.46 3.55
C PHE A 328 6.17 12.63 2.75
N THR A 329 7.02 12.34 1.79
CA THR A 329 7.54 13.32 0.83
C THR A 329 7.18 12.87 -0.57
N ASN A 330 7.20 13.76 -1.55
CA ASN A 330 6.94 13.39 -2.94
C ASN A 330 5.59 12.65 -3.13
N VAL A 331 4.58 12.97 -2.31
CA VAL A 331 3.23 12.40 -2.48
C VAL A 331 2.70 12.89 -3.82
N SER A 332 2.51 11.98 -4.76
CA SER A 332 2.26 12.33 -6.16
C SER A 332 0.84 12.82 -6.39
N ILE A 333 -0.14 12.17 -5.74
CA ILE A 333 -1.57 12.49 -5.84
C ILE A 333 -2.25 12.24 -4.49
N PRO A 334 -3.39 12.90 -4.20
CA PRO A 334 -4.10 12.75 -2.92
C PRO A 334 -4.45 11.30 -2.57
N ASN A 335 -4.81 10.46 -3.55
CA ASN A 335 -5.19 9.07 -3.33
C ASN A 335 -4.09 8.17 -2.77
N GLU A 336 -2.83 8.58 -2.89
CA GLU A 336 -1.69 7.84 -2.35
C GLU A 336 -1.35 8.30 -0.92
N LEU A 337 -2.02 9.32 -0.38
CA LEU A 337 -1.82 9.78 0.98
C LEU A 337 -2.57 8.90 1.99
N GLN A 338 -1.88 8.43 3.02
CA GLN A 338 -2.50 7.78 4.17
C GLN A 338 -3.08 8.85 5.10
N THR A 339 -4.32 9.26 4.86
CA THR A 339 -4.95 10.40 5.56
C THR A 339 -5.12 10.18 7.06
N HIS A 340 -5.26 8.93 7.50
CA HIS A 340 -5.47 8.58 8.91
C HIS A 340 -4.17 8.21 9.64
N ALA A 341 -3.00 8.35 8.99
CA ALA A 341 -1.71 8.17 9.66
C ALA A 341 -1.48 9.31 10.66
N ALA A 342 -1.71 9.01 11.94
CA ALA A 342 -1.48 9.96 13.01
C ALA A 342 0.01 10.22 13.26
N HIS A 343 0.30 11.33 13.95
CA HIS A 343 1.67 11.78 14.23
C HIS A 343 2.57 11.82 12.98
N SER A 344 1.95 12.10 11.82
CA SER A 344 2.62 12.04 10.54
C SER A 344 2.55 13.38 9.83
N LEU A 345 3.62 13.71 9.11
CA LEU A 345 3.72 14.88 8.24
C LEU A 345 3.69 14.45 6.78
N PHE A 346 3.22 15.32 5.89
CA PHE A 346 3.42 15.15 4.46
C PHE A 346 3.72 16.44 3.70
N ILE A 347 4.41 16.29 2.58
CA ILE A 347 4.49 17.26 1.49
C ILE A 347 4.27 16.52 0.17
N HIS A 348 3.68 17.21 -0.81
CA HIS A 348 3.29 16.62 -2.08
C HIS A 348 4.12 17.16 -3.25
N LYS A 349 4.17 16.39 -4.35
CA LYS A 349 4.69 16.87 -5.63
C LYS A 349 3.82 18.02 -6.13
N LYS A 350 4.43 19.05 -6.68
CA LYS A 350 3.69 20.15 -7.30
C LYS A 350 3.24 19.71 -8.69
N ILE A 351 2.08 20.16 -9.15
CA ILE A 351 1.56 19.81 -10.49
C ILE A 351 1.60 21.06 -11.35
N LYS A 352 2.33 21.00 -12.47
CA LYS A 352 2.44 22.11 -13.43
C LYS A 352 1.71 21.76 -14.70
N ASN A 353 0.95 22.72 -15.22
CA ASN A 353 0.40 22.65 -16.56
C ASN A 353 1.49 23.03 -17.57
N LYS A 354 1.85 22.11 -18.48
CA LYS A 354 2.90 22.30 -19.48
C LYS A 354 2.53 23.35 -20.53
N LEU A 355 1.24 23.55 -20.81
CA LEU A 355 0.77 24.53 -21.79
C LEU A 355 0.86 25.96 -21.24
N THR A 356 0.48 26.17 -19.98
CA THR A 356 0.47 27.51 -19.36
C THR A 356 1.74 27.83 -18.59
N GLY A 357 2.55 26.82 -18.27
CA GLY A 357 3.74 26.96 -17.42
C GLY A 357 3.44 27.19 -15.94
N LYS A 358 2.16 27.23 -15.53
CA LYS A 358 1.75 27.54 -14.16
C LYS A 358 1.54 26.29 -13.31
N LEU A 359 1.80 26.41 -12.01
CA LEU A 359 1.35 25.42 -11.04
C LEU A 359 -0.17 25.41 -10.96
N LEU A 360 -0.75 24.23 -10.81
CA LEU A 360 -2.18 24.05 -10.63
C LEU A 360 -2.57 24.32 -9.18
N THR A 361 -3.66 25.07 -9.01
CA THR A 361 -4.38 25.19 -7.74
C THR A 361 -5.03 23.87 -7.33
N TYR A 362 -5.36 23.70 -6.05
CA TYR A 362 -6.05 22.48 -5.60
C TYR A 362 -7.43 22.31 -6.25
N ALA A 363 -8.12 23.40 -6.58
CA ALA A 363 -9.38 23.37 -7.33
C ALA A 363 -9.20 22.85 -8.77
N GLU A 364 -8.12 23.23 -9.45
CA GLU A 364 -7.81 22.72 -10.80
C GLU A 364 -7.40 21.25 -10.75
N ILE A 365 -6.55 20.88 -9.78
CA ILE A 365 -6.19 19.49 -9.48
C ILE A 365 -7.47 18.67 -9.30
N HIS A 366 -8.36 19.11 -8.41
CA HIS A 366 -9.65 18.47 -8.14
C HIS A 366 -10.49 18.23 -9.40
N LYS A 367 -10.66 19.25 -10.24
CA LYS A 367 -11.43 19.15 -11.48
C LYS A 367 -10.83 18.12 -12.45
N ILE A 368 -9.51 18.11 -12.58
CA ILE A 368 -8.81 17.18 -13.48
C ILE A 368 -8.90 15.74 -12.96
N PHE A 369 -8.72 15.52 -11.66
CA PHE A 369 -8.76 14.18 -11.06
C PHE A 369 -10.17 13.60 -10.92
N LEU A 370 -11.22 14.42 -10.89
CA LEU A 370 -12.62 13.98 -11.01
C LEU A 370 -12.94 13.41 -12.37
N LEU A 371 -12.50 14.10 -13.42
CA LEU A 371 -12.81 13.77 -14.81
C LEU A 371 -11.89 12.69 -15.39
N GLY A 372 -10.82 12.36 -14.66
CA GLY A 372 -9.71 11.53 -15.11
C GLY A 372 -9.74 10.08 -14.67
N GLU A 373 -9.43 9.16 -15.59
CA GLU A 373 -9.07 7.77 -15.26
C GLU A 373 -7.63 7.70 -14.72
N ARG A 374 -7.49 7.93 -13.41
CA ARG A 374 -6.21 7.92 -12.65
C ARG A 374 -5.33 6.68 -12.81
N VAL A 375 -5.90 5.58 -13.30
CA VAL A 375 -5.22 4.28 -13.48
C VAL A 375 -4.57 4.16 -14.87
N MET A 376 -4.70 5.19 -15.72
CA MET A 376 -4.07 5.22 -17.03
C MET A 376 -2.57 5.56 -16.93
N PRO A 377 -1.66 4.75 -17.52
CA PRO A 377 -0.23 5.04 -17.60
C PRO A 377 0.12 6.45 -18.07
N ASP A 378 -0.64 6.97 -19.03
CA ASP A 378 -0.35 8.24 -19.68
C ASP A 378 -1.22 9.40 -19.19
N PHE A 379 -1.84 9.29 -18.01
CA PHE A 379 -2.78 10.30 -17.50
C PHE A 379 -2.17 11.72 -17.50
N PHE A 380 -0.98 11.88 -16.93
CA PHE A 380 -0.30 13.17 -16.86
C PHE A 380 0.10 13.68 -18.24
N VAL A 381 0.61 12.79 -19.11
CA VAL A 381 1.01 13.14 -20.48
C VAL A 381 -0.20 13.62 -21.30
N LYS A 382 -1.31 12.88 -21.29
CA LYS A 382 -2.53 13.23 -22.04
C LYS A 382 -3.16 14.55 -21.59
N ASN A 383 -2.99 14.92 -20.32
CA ASN A 383 -3.51 16.17 -19.76
C ASN A 383 -2.50 17.32 -19.78
N ASN A 384 -1.34 17.15 -20.44
CA ASN A 384 -0.26 18.14 -20.47
C ASN A 384 0.20 18.57 -19.06
N LEU A 385 0.34 17.60 -18.15
CA LEU A 385 0.75 17.82 -16.78
C LEU A 385 2.18 17.32 -16.54
N GLU A 386 2.86 18.02 -15.65
CA GLU A 386 4.17 17.69 -15.13
C GLU A 386 4.09 17.59 -13.61
N LEU A 387 4.57 16.49 -13.05
CA LEU A 387 4.80 16.38 -11.61
C LEU A 387 6.20 16.89 -11.31
N ILE A 388 6.30 17.82 -10.38
CA ILE A 388 7.54 18.41 -9.92
C ILE A 388 7.80 17.90 -8.52
N ASP A 389 8.91 17.18 -8.38
CA ASP A 389 9.37 16.60 -7.13
C ASP A 389 9.65 17.68 -6.08
N ASN A 390 9.64 17.27 -4.82
CA ASN A 390 10.08 18.14 -3.74
C ASN A 390 11.57 18.43 -3.90
N THR A 391 11.96 19.68 -3.67
CA THR A 391 13.38 20.06 -3.70
C THR A 391 14.10 19.48 -2.47
N GLU A 392 15.43 19.38 -2.53
CA GLU A 392 16.22 18.94 -1.38
C GLU A 392 15.97 19.81 -0.13
N ASP A 393 15.75 21.12 -0.33
CA ASP A 393 15.44 22.08 0.73
C ASP A 393 14.06 21.84 1.34
N GLU A 394 13.02 21.66 0.52
CA GLU A 394 11.67 21.33 1.00
C GLU A 394 11.67 20.06 1.86
N ILE A 395 12.49 19.06 1.48
CA ILE A 395 12.64 17.81 2.24
C ILE A 395 13.35 18.08 3.58
N VAL A 396 14.44 18.85 3.59
CA VAL A 396 15.16 19.20 4.84
C VAL A 396 14.27 19.98 5.81
N GLU A 397 13.50 20.95 5.31
CA GLU A 397 12.58 21.77 6.11
C GLU A 397 11.54 20.92 6.84
N VAL A 398 10.81 20.05 6.11
CA VAL A 398 9.79 19.19 6.74
C VAL A 398 10.40 18.15 7.69
N VAL A 399 11.65 17.74 7.47
CA VAL A 399 12.38 16.85 8.39
C VAL A 399 12.76 17.58 9.67
N CYS A 400 13.15 18.86 9.57
CA CYS A 400 13.37 19.70 10.74
C CYS A 400 12.09 19.83 11.57
N GLU A 401 10.93 20.03 10.93
CA GLU A 401 9.63 20.04 11.60
C GLU A 401 9.33 18.69 12.26
N MET A 402 9.56 17.56 11.58
CA MET A 402 9.36 16.23 12.16
C MET A 402 10.20 16.03 13.43
N ILE A 403 11.49 16.39 13.42
CA ILE A 403 12.36 16.28 14.60
C ILE A 403 11.85 17.14 15.76
N LYS A 404 11.39 18.36 15.48
CA LYS A 404 10.79 19.26 16.49
C LYS A 404 9.48 18.69 17.07
N ASN A 405 8.68 18.03 16.25
CA ASN A 405 7.45 17.38 16.69
C ASN A 405 7.75 16.19 17.61
N LEU A 406 8.78 15.40 17.31
CA LEU A 406 9.21 14.29 18.17
C LEU A 406 9.73 14.74 19.54
N SER A 407 10.30 15.94 19.63
CA SER A 407 10.79 16.50 20.89
C SER A 407 9.73 17.29 21.69
N ASN A 408 8.49 17.38 21.19
CA ASN A 408 7.41 18.21 21.75
C ASN A 408 7.78 19.70 21.94
N VAL A 409 8.71 20.21 21.12
CA VAL A 409 9.22 21.60 21.22
C VAL A 409 8.37 22.58 20.41
N HIS A 410 7.38 22.12 19.66
CA HIS A 410 6.62 22.96 18.73
C HIS A 410 5.26 23.40 19.27
N THR A 411 5.07 24.73 19.35
CA THR A 411 3.77 25.39 19.44
C THR A 411 3.39 25.95 18.06
N GLU A 412 2.31 25.42 17.50
CA GLU A 412 1.77 25.86 16.21
C GLU A 412 0.98 27.17 16.41
N SER A 413 1.19 28.16 15.52
CA SER A 413 0.39 29.38 15.55
C SER A 413 -1.03 29.12 15.02
N ILE A 414 -2.01 29.91 15.47
CA ILE A 414 -3.40 29.79 14.99
C ILE A 414 -3.47 29.99 13.46
N ALA A 415 -2.68 30.92 12.92
CA ALA A 415 -2.64 31.19 11.48
C ALA A 415 -2.08 30.01 10.68
N ASP A 416 -1.04 29.35 11.18
CA ASP A 416 -0.48 28.16 10.55
C ASP A 416 -1.44 26.98 10.63
N HIS A 417 -2.10 26.80 11.78
CA HIS A 417 -3.12 25.78 11.97
C HIS A 417 -4.26 25.89 10.94
N GLU A 418 -4.82 27.08 10.78
CA GLU A 418 -5.91 27.32 9.81
C GLU A 418 -5.44 27.16 8.35
N ARG A 419 -4.22 27.60 8.02
CA ARG A 419 -3.65 27.40 6.67
C ARG A 419 -3.50 25.92 6.34
N LYS A 420 -2.89 25.14 7.24
CA LYS A 420 -2.70 23.69 7.07
C LYS A 420 -4.05 22.97 6.91
N LYS A 421 -5.04 23.33 7.74
CA LYS A 421 -6.39 22.79 7.68
C LYS A 421 -7.09 23.09 6.34
N GLN A 422 -6.93 24.30 5.81
CA GLN A 422 -7.50 24.66 4.51
C GLN A 422 -6.84 23.87 3.36
N ILE A 423 -5.51 23.77 3.36
CA ILE A 423 -4.79 22.96 2.36
C ILE A 423 -5.26 21.50 2.42
N LEU A 424 -5.34 20.92 3.62
CA LEU A 424 -5.82 19.55 3.81
C LEU A 424 -7.23 19.36 3.26
N LYS A 425 -8.15 20.28 3.56
CA LYS A 425 -9.53 20.25 3.07
C LYS A 425 -9.59 20.26 1.54
N GLU A 426 -8.81 21.11 0.87
CA GLU A 426 -8.83 21.21 -0.59
C GLU A 426 -8.09 20.04 -1.26
N TYR A 427 -6.90 19.67 -0.75
CA TYR A 427 -6.09 18.58 -1.30
C TYR A 427 -6.75 17.21 -1.12
N CYS A 428 -7.37 16.96 0.05
CA CYS A 428 -7.96 15.67 0.40
C CYS A 428 -9.46 15.55 0.09
N TYR A 429 -10.06 16.54 -0.59
CA TYR A 429 -11.52 16.62 -0.76
C TYR A 429 -12.19 15.34 -1.30
N HIS A 430 -11.54 14.62 -2.21
CA HIS A 430 -12.09 13.41 -2.85
C HIS A 430 -11.85 12.11 -2.11
N ILE A 431 -11.01 12.15 -1.08
CA ILE A 431 -10.53 10.95 -0.38
C ILE A 431 -11.12 10.85 1.01
N VAL A 432 -11.56 11.98 1.60
CA VAL A 432 -12.19 12.02 2.93
C VAL A 432 -13.49 12.82 2.87
N GLU A 433 -14.57 12.25 3.40
CA GLU A 433 -15.89 12.90 3.47
C GLU A 433 -15.88 14.10 4.42
N ASN A 434 -15.16 13.99 5.54
CA ASN A 434 -15.02 15.05 6.52
C ASN A 434 -13.55 15.39 6.78
N PRO A 435 -13.07 16.61 6.49
CA PRO A 435 -11.68 17.01 6.70
C PRO A 435 -11.18 16.83 8.15
N SER A 436 -12.06 16.81 9.15
CA SER A 436 -11.67 16.54 10.54
C SER A 436 -11.14 15.12 10.77
N ASP A 437 -11.39 14.21 9.84
CA ASP A 437 -10.96 12.81 9.94
C ASP A 437 -9.54 12.62 9.40
N VAL A 438 -8.97 13.65 8.77
CA VAL A 438 -7.58 13.66 8.31
C VAL A 438 -6.66 13.91 9.51
N LYS A 439 -5.80 12.94 9.80
CA LYS A 439 -4.84 12.96 10.92
C LYS A 439 -3.44 13.38 10.49
N VAL A 440 -3.05 13.09 9.24
CA VAL A 440 -1.77 13.54 8.69
C VAL A 440 -1.77 15.05 8.51
N LYS A 441 -0.66 15.71 8.82
CA LYS A 441 -0.52 17.18 8.70
C LYS A 441 0.38 17.55 7.53
N VAL A 442 0.04 18.63 6.82
CA VAL A 442 0.96 19.18 5.80
C VAL A 442 2.11 19.92 6.49
N GLY A 443 3.33 19.79 5.94
CA GLY A 443 4.51 20.50 6.44
C GLY A 443 4.30 22.01 6.47
N ASN A 444 4.75 22.67 7.54
CA ASN A 444 4.52 24.08 7.81
C ASN A 444 5.16 24.99 6.77
N ASP A 445 6.45 24.84 6.53
CA ASP A 445 7.20 25.71 5.61
C ASP A 445 6.68 25.51 4.18
N PHE A 446 6.40 24.27 3.80
CA PHE A 446 5.71 23.94 2.56
C PHE A 446 4.32 24.61 2.47
N SER A 447 3.54 24.61 3.56
CA SER A 447 2.23 25.27 3.60
C SER A 447 2.33 26.78 3.45
N ILE A 448 3.37 27.41 3.99
CA ILE A 448 3.63 28.84 3.85
C ILE A 448 4.01 29.15 2.40
N GLN A 449 4.96 28.40 1.85
CA GLN A 449 5.48 28.60 0.50
C GLN A 449 4.42 28.35 -0.58
N TYR A 450 3.63 27.29 -0.44
CA TYR A 450 2.66 26.85 -1.45
C TYR A 450 1.20 27.06 -1.05
N GLY A 451 0.94 27.83 0.01
CA GLY A 451 -0.42 28.15 0.47
C GLY A 451 -1.27 28.85 -0.59
N PHE A 452 -0.64 29.59 -1.51
CA PHE A 452 -1.32 30.26 -2.63
C PHE A 452 -1.99 29.28 -3.62
N LEU A 453 -1.65 27.99 -3.59
CA LEU A 453 -2.35 26.95 -4.37
C LEU A 453 -3.75 26.66 -3.82
N SER A 454 -3.99 27.00 -2.55
CA SER A 454 -5.34 27.01 -1.97
C SER A 454 -6.05 28.30 -2.38
N GLY A 455 -7.27 28.17 -2.88
CA GLY A 455 -8.00 29.23 -3.60
C GLY A 455 -8.42 30.45 -2.77
N VAL A 456 -7.92 30.63 -1.55
CA VAL A 456 -8.31 31.71 -0.65
C VAL A 456 -7.17 32.73 -0.52
N HIS A 457 -7.04 33.60 -1.53
CA HIS A 457 -6.65 34.99 -1.32
C HIS A 457 -7.07 35.87 -2.50
N ARG A 458 -8.34 36.31 -2.49
CA ARG A 458 -8.77 37.65 -2.93
C ARG A 458 -9.96 38.18 -2.13
N THR A 459 -9.96 38.00 -0.81
CA THR A 459 -10.80 38.81 0.11
C THR A 459 -10.09 38.86 1.46
N GLY A 460 -9.50 40.00 1.83
CA GLY A 460 -9.17 40.24 3.25
C GLY A 460 -7.82 40.85 3.62
N VAL A 461 -6.98 41.29 2.67
CA VAL A 461 -5.92 42.27 3.00
C VAL A 461 -6.12 43.47 2.10
N GLY A 462 -7.08 44.31 2.50
CA GLY A 462 -7.18 45.67 2.01
C GLY A 462 -6.07 46.49 2.62
N ASN A 463 -5.27 47.10 1.75
CA ASN A 463 -4.42 48.26 1.96
C ASN A 463 -4.56 48.93 3.33
N VAL A 464 -3.49 48.87 4.13
CA VAL A 464 -3.11 50.00 4.99
C VAL A 464 -1.90 50.61 4.30
N LYS A 465 -2.01 51.90 4.01
CA LYS A 465 -1.04 52.75 3.32
C LYS A 465 0.33 52.74 3.98
#